data_AF-A0A7V4EAZ0-F1
#
_entry.id   AF-A0A7V4EAZ0-F1
#
_cell.length_a   1.000
_cell.length_b   1.000
_cell.length_c   1.000
_cell.angle_alpha   90.00
_cell.angle_beta   90.00
_cell.angle_gamma   90.00
#
_symmetry.space_group_name_H-M   'P 1'
#
loop_
_entity.id
_entity.type
_entity.pdbx_description
1 polymer ?
#
loop_
_entity_poly.entity_id
_entity_poly.type
_entity_poly.pdbx_seq_one_letter_code
_entity_poly.pdbx_strand_id
1 'polypeptide(L)'
;MKNLKVIMGNHALSYGAKLSRVEVISAYPITPQTQVVELLSEMVGSGELNARFVNVESEHSALAVCISASIAGARAFTATSAQGLALMHELLHWASSARTPIVMGVIN
;
A
#
# COMPACT_ATOMS: atom_id res chain seq x y z
N MET A 1 -30.00 -5.85 3.96
CA MET A 1 -29.30 -5.74 5.26
C MET A 1 -27.98 -5.02 5.03
N LYS A 2 -27.59 -4.06 5.89
CA LYS A 2 -26.22 -3.51 5.85
C LYS A 2 -25.25 -4.65 6.20
N ASN A 3 -24.24 -4.86 5.36
CA ASN A 3 -23.27 -5.94 5.54
C ASN A 3 -22.25 -5.50 6.61
N LEU A 4 -22.58 -5.73 7.88
CA LEU A 4 -21.76 -5.32 9.04
C LEU A 4 -20.80 -6.47 9.40
N LYS A 5 -19.49 -6.19 9.43
CA LYS A 5 -18.45 -7.15 9.83
C LYS A 5 -17.58 -6.54 10.91
N VAL A 6 -17.25 -7.31 11.95
CA VAL A 6 -16.20 -6.97 12.91
C VAL A 6 -14.87 -7.42 12.32
N ILE A 7 -13.96 -6.50 12.07
CA ILE A 7 -12.66 -6.75 11.43
C ILE A 7 -11.55 -5.97 12.13
N MET A 8 -10.31 -6.43 11.98
CA MET A 8 -9.13 -5.68 12.44
C MET A 8 -8.96 -4.38 11.65
N GLY A 9 -8.38 -3.35 12.26
CA GLY A 9 -8.10 -2.07 11.60
C GLY A 9 -7.23 -2.22 10.35
N ASN A 10 -6.21 -3.09 10.41
CA ASN A 10 -5.36 -3.42 9.27
C ASN A 10 -6.18 -3.96 8.08
N HIS A 11 -7.09 -4.90 8.34
CA HIS A 11 -7.97 -5.43 7.29
C HIS A 11 -8.94 -4.36 6.77
N ALA A 12 -9.45 -3.48 7.65
CA ALA A 12 -10.29 -2.37 7.22
C ALA A 12 -9.56 -1.45 6.23
N LEU A 13 -8.26 -1.20 6.44
CA LEU A 13 -7.42 -0.47 5.49
C LEU A 13 -7.27 -1.22 4.16
N SER A 14 -7.02 -2.53 4.17
CA SER A 14 -6.96 -3.35 2.94
C SER A 14 -8.27 -3.29 2.15
N TYR A 15 -9.42 -3.39 2.84
CA TYR A 15 -10.73 -3.20 2.19
C TYR A 15 -10.89 -1.79 1.64
N GLY A 16 -10.40 -0.76 2.33
CA GLY A 16 -10.38 0.62 1.84
C GLY A 16 -9.57 0.77 0.55
N ALA A 17 -8.37 0.18 0.49
CA ALA A 17 -7.54 0.16 -0.71
C ALA A 17 -8.24 -0.59 -1.87
N LYS A 18 -8.85 -1.75 -1.60
CA LYS A 18 -9.65 -2.50 -2.58
C LYS A 18 -10.83 -1.67 -3.12
N LEU A 19 -11.64 -1.08 -2.24
CA LEU A 19 -12.80 -0.26 -2.62
C LEU A 19 -12.40 1.00 -3.39
N SER A 20 -11.20 1.52 -3.11
CA SER A 20 -10.59 2.62 -3.85
C SER A 20 -10.06 2.19 -5.22
N ARG A 21 -10.16 0.92 -5.61
CA ARG A 21 -9.66 0.38 -6.89
C ARG A 21 -8.21 0.81 -7.14
N VAL A 22 -7.33 0.55 -6.17
CA VAL A 22 -5.89 0.71 -6.34
C VAL A 22 -5.43 -0.20 -7.49
N GLU A 23 -4.52 0.29 -8.32
CA GLU A 23 -4.03 -0.39 -9.53
C GLU A 23 -2.61 -0.93 -9.34
N VAL A 24 -1.80 -0.31 -8.49
CA VAL A 24 -0.47 -0.79 -8.12
C VAL A 24 -0.30 -0.77 -6.60
N ILE A 25 0.09 -1.91 -6.05
CA ILE A 25 0.41 -2.09 -4.64
C ILE A 25 1.88 -2.51 -4.57
N SER A 26 2.70 -1.75 -3.85
CA SER A 26 4.08 -2.14 -3.60
C SER A 26 4.31 -2.39 -2.12
N ALA A 27 4.91 -3.52 -1.78
CA ALA A 27 4.97 -4.00 -0.41
C ALA A 27 6.33 -4.59 -0.04
N TYR A 28 6.76 -4.27 1.18
CA TYR A 28 7.85 -4.91 1.91
C TYR A 28 7.33 -5.29 3.31
N PRO A 29 7.65 -6.49 3.84
CA PRO A 29 7.11 -6.93 5.13
C PRO A 29 7.79 -6.23 6.31
N ILE A 30 6.98 -5.57 7.16
CA ILE A 30 7.39 -5.06 8.47
C ILE A 30 6.21 -5.12 9.44
N THR A 31 6.42 -5.65 10.64
CA THR A 31 5.39 -5.72 11.69
C THR A 31 5.12 -4.32 12.25
N PRO A 32 3.86 -3.93 12.56
CA PRO A 32 2.60 -4.70 12.46
C PRO A 32 1.83 -4.57 11.14
N GLN A 33 2.29 -3.82 10.13
CA GLN A 33 1.52 -3.64 8.91
C GLN A 33 1.37 -4.90 8.05
N THR A 34 2.18 -5.94 8.24
CA THR A 34 2.24 -7.14 7.39
C THR A 34 0.85 -7.70 7.01
N GLN A 35 -0.11 -7.70 7.94
CA GLN A 35 -1.48 -8.15 7.70
C GLN A 35 -2.21 -7.38 6.59
N VAL A 36 -1.89 -6.10 6.40
CA VAL A 36 -2.45 -5.26 5.35
C VAL A 36 -2.04 -5.78 3.97
N VAL A 37 -0.74 -6.00 3.78
CA VAL A 37 -0.16 -6.41 2.51
C VAL A 37 -0.39 -7.88 2.21
N GLU A 38 -0.48 -8.74 3.22
CA GLU A 38 -0.90 -10.14 3.09
C GLU A 38 -2.32 -10.24 2.52
N LEU A 39 -3.31 -9.58 3.15
CA LEU A 39 -4.69 -9.62 2.69
C LEU A 39 -4.84 -8.98 1.29
N LEU A 40 -4.09 -7.92 0.99
CA LEU A 40 -4.08 -7.33 -0.36
C LEU A 40 -3.48 -8.28 -1.41
N SER A 41 -2.41 -9.00 -1.06
CA SER A 41 -1.83 -10.03 -1.94
C SER A 41 -2.82 -11.15 -2.22
N GLU A 42 -3.56 -11.60 -1.20
CA GLU A 42 -4.63 -12.60 -1.36
C GLU A 42 -5.75 -12.11 -2.28
N MET A 43 -6.22 -10.86 -2.08
CA MET A 43 -7.26 -10.25 -2.92
C MET A 43 -6.82 -10.10 -4.39
N VAL A 44 -5.54 -9.81 -4.64
CA VAL A 44 -4.99 -9.76 -6.00
C VAL A 44 -4.86 -11.16 -6.58
N GLY A 45 -4.33 -12.11 -5.81
CA GLY A 45 -4.14 -13.51 -6.24
C GLY A 45 -5.45 -14.24 -6.54
N SER A 46 -6.52 -13.92 -5.82
CA SER A 46 -7.86 -14.47 -6.06
C SER A 46 -8.62 -13.77 -7.19
N GLY A 47 -8.11 -12.66 -7.71
CA GLY A 47 -8.79 -11.83 -8.71
C GLY A 47 -9.89 -10.92 -8.16
N GLU A 48 -10.07 -10.86 -6.83
CA GLU A 48 -11.01 -9.94 -6.18
C GLU A 48 -10.61 -8.47 -6.31
N LEU A 49 -9.33 -8.19 -6.52
CA LEU A 49 -8.77 -6.87 -6.78
C LEU A 49 -7.89 -6.94 -8.04
N ASN A 50 -8.32 -6.25 -9.10
CA ASN A 50 -7.52 -6.12 -10.32
C ASN A 50 -6.41 -5.06 -10.12
N ALA A 51 -5.30 -5.48 -9.52
CA ALA A 51 -4.12 -4.64 -9.28
C ALA A 51 -2.83 -5.42 -9.56
N ARG A 52 -1.73 -4.71 -9.76
CA ARG A 52 -0.38 -5.27 -9.74
C ARG A 52 0.15 -5.24 -8.31
N PHE A 53 0.44 -6.40 -7.75
CA PHE A 53 1.12 -6.52 -6.47
C PHE A 53 2.63 -6.71 -6.72
N VAL A 54 3.44 -5.79 -6.23
CA VAL A 54 4.89 -5.72 -6.49
C VAL A 54 5.64 -5.96 -5.19
N ASN A 55 6.27 -7.13 -5.09
CA ASN A 55 7.18 -7.46 -4.01
C ASN A 55 8.52 -6.76 -4.26
N VAL A 56 8.95 -5.95 -3.31
CA VAL A 56 10.22 -5.21 -3.39
C VAL A 56 11.18 -5.69 -2.31
N GLU A 57 12.42 -5.23 -2.39
CA GLU A 57 13.53 -5.59 -1.51
C GLU A 57 13.67 -4.70 -0.27
N SER A 58 12.99 -3.54 -0.23
CA SER A 58 13.00 -2.62 0.92
C SER A 58 11.81 -1.67 0.92
N GLU A 59 11.55 -1.01 2.05
CA GLU A 59 10.55 0.06 2.15
C GLU A 59 10.90 1.28 1.29
N HIS A 60 12.19 1.59 1.10
CA HIS A 60 12.61 2.65 0.18
C HIS A 60 12.11 2.32 -1.24
N SER A 61 12.42 1.11 -1.71
CA SER A 61 11.98 0.62 -3.02
C SER A 61 10.45 0.58 -3.14
N ALA A 62 9.73 0.29 -2.05
CA ALA A 62 8.27 0.26 -2.05
C ALA A 62 7.66 1.62 -2.40
N LEU A 63 8.18 2.70 -1.79
CA LEU A 63 7.70 4.05 -2.10
C LEU A 63 8.18 4.52 -3.48
N ALA A 64 9.39 4.14 -3.92
CA ALA A 64 9.90 4.46 -5.25
C ALA A 64 9.02 3.87 -6.38
N VAL A 65 8.57 2.62 -6.21
CA VAL A 65 7.60 1.98 -7.11
C VAL A 65 6.29 2.74 -7.11
N CYS A 66 5.76 3.14 -5.94
CA CYS A 66 4.52 3.90 -5.85
C CYS A 66 4.61 5.28 -6.52
N ILE A 67 5.73 5.98 -6.37
CA ILE A 67 6.01 7.25 -7.05
C ILE A 67 5.96 7.05 -8.56
N SER A 68 6.70 6.05 -9.07
CA SER A 68 6.78 5.76 -10.50
C SER A 68 5.42 5.35 -11.07
N ALA A 69 4.68 4.49 -10.37
CA ALA A 69 3.33 4.07 -10.74
C ALA A 69 2.35 5.26 -10.79
N SER A 70 2.44 6.15 -9.80
CA SER A 70 1.61 7.35 -9.75
C SER A 70 1.92 8.31 -10.90
N ILE A 71 3.20 8.51 -11.25
CA ILE A 71 3.61 9.31 -12.41
C ILE A 71 3.09 8.70 -13.72
N ALA A 72 3.08 7.37 -13.83
CA ALA A 72 2.52 6.65 -14.97
C ALA A 72 0.98 6.69 -15.04
N GLY A 73 0.31 7.30 -14.04
CA GLY A 73 -1.14 7.50 -14.02
C GLY A 73 -1.93 6.47 -13.22
N ALA A 74 -1.27 5.52 -12.55
CA ALA A 74 -1.93 4.49 -11.75
C ALA A 74 -2.23 4.97 -10.32
N ARG A 75 -3.36 4.55 -9.75
CA ARG A 75 -3.62 4.71 -8.32
C ARG A 75 -2.71 3.77 -7.53
N ALA A 76 -1.72 4.34 -6.83
CA ALA A 76 -0.70 3.60 -6.09
C ALA A 76 -0.97 3.55 -4.58
N PHE A 77 -0.64 2.42 -3.96
CA PHE A 77 -0.76 2.20 -2.52
C PHE A 77 0.45 1.42 -1.96
N THR A 78 0.82 1.75 -0.74
CA THR A 78 1.78 0.97 0.06
C THR A 78 1.41 1.02 1.55
N ALA A 79 2.00 0.14 2.36
CA ALA A 79 1.88 0.17 3.80
C ALA A 79 3.25 -0.04 4.46
N THR A 80 3.50 0.67 5.56
CA THR A 80 4.77 0.62 6.31
C THR A 80 4.54 0.84 7.80
N SER A 81 5.59 0.63 8.59
CA SER A 81 5.61 0.81 10.05
C SER A 81 6.99 1.24 10.52
N ALA A 82 7.06 1.97 11.63
CA ALA A 82 8.28 2.27 12.38
C ALA A 82 9.53 2.58 11.51
N GLN A 83 10.52 1.66 11.48
CA GLN A 83 11.78 1.86 10.77
C GLN A 83 11.62 1.86 9.26
N GLY A 84 10.59 1.20 8.73
CA GLY A 84 10.26 1.25 7.31
C GLY A 84 9.85 2.66 6.87
N LEU A 85 9.11 3.39 7.72
CA LEU A 85 8.80 4.80 7.47
C LEU A 85 10.07 5.67 7.50
N ALA A 86 10.98 5.40 8.44
CA ALA A 86 12.26 6.10 8.50
C ALA A 86 13.11 5.84 7.25
N LEU A 87 13.10 4.61 6.73
CA LEU A 87 13.81 4.24 5.51
C LEU A 87 13.19 4.89 4.25
N MET A 88 11.87 5.13 4.25
CA MET A 88 11.17 5.87 3.19
C MET A 88 11.40 7.40 3.22
N HIS A 89 12.05 7.95 4.24
CA HIS A 89 12.04 9.39 4.54
C HIS A 89 12.53 10.27 3.37
N GLU A 90 13.59 9.87 2.67
CA GLU A 90 14.08 10.57 1.47
C GLU A 90 12.99 10.70 0.40
N LEU A 91 12.26 9.60 0.17
CA LEU A 91 11.26 9.50 -0.88
C LEU A 91 9.95 10.21 -0.54
N LEU A 92 9.65 10.45 0.74
CA LEU A 92 8.48 11.25 1.14
C LEU A 92 8.57 12.67 0.58
N HIS A 93 9.76 13.29 0.62
CA HIS A 93 9.99 14.62 0.08
C HIS A 93 9.90 14.63 -1.45
N TRP A 94 10.41 13.58 -2.09
CA TRP A 94 10.29 13.38 -3.55
C TRP A 94 8.84 13.24 -4.00
N ALA A 95 8.06 12.36 -3.36
CA ALA A 95 6.65 12.13 -3.68
C ALA A 95 5.83 13.43 -3.56
N SER A 96 6.03 14.18 -2.47
CA SER A 96 5.37 15.46 -2.26
C SER A 96 5.75 16.49 -3.32
N SER A 97 7.04 16.62 -3.63
CA SER A 97 7.54 17.59 -4.62
C SER A 97 7.07 17.27 -6.04
N ALA A 98 7.02 15.99 -6.39
CA ALA A 98 6.51 15.50 -7.67
C ALA A 98 4.98 15.51 -7.76
N ARG A 99 4.27 15.88 -6.68
CA ARG A 99 2.80 15.96 -6.61
C ARG A 99 2.12 14.64 -6.94
N THR A 100 2.70 13.51 -6.51
CA THR A 100 2.13 12.18 -6.75
C THR A 100 1.03 11.86 -5.72
N PRO A 101 -0.21 11.58 -6.13
CA PRO A 101 -1.32 11.27 -5.20
C PRO A 101 -1.26 9.82 -4.67
N ILE A 102 -0.19 9.49 -3.94
CA ILE A 102 0.00 8.17 -3.32
C ILE A 102 -0.71 8.13 -1.96
N VAL A 103 -1.34 6.99 -1.65
CA VAL A 103 -1.87 6.71 -0.30
C VAL A 103 -0.97 5.68 0.39
N MET A 104 -0.51 6.00 1.60
CA MET A 104 0.33 5.13 2.40
C MET A 104 -0.32 4.83 3.75
N GLY A 105 -0.49 3.55 4.07
CA GLY A 105 -0.89 3.10 5.40
C GLY A 105 0.30 3.06 6.36
N VAL A 106 0.33 3.93 7.36
CA VAL A 106 1.34 3.89 8.42
C VAL A 106 0.72 3.24 9.66
N ILE A 107 1.17 2.03 10.00
CA ILE A 107 0.61 1.25 11.12
C ILE A 107 1.57 1.31 12.31
N ASN A 108 1.03 1.53 13.52
CA ASN A 108 1.76 1.60 14.79
C ASN A 108 1.29 0.47 15.73
#